data_AF-A0A6N6SYF0-F1
#
_entry.id   AF-A0A6N6SYF0-F1
#
_cell.length_a   1.000
_cell.length_b   1.000
_cell.length_c   1.000
_cell.angle_alpha   90.00
_cell.angle_beta   90.00
_cell.angle_gamma   90.00
#
_symmetry.space_group_name_H-M   'P 1'
#
loop_
_entity.id
_entity.type
_entity.pdbx_description
1 polymer ?
#
loop_
_entity_poly.entity_id
_entity_poly.type
_entity_poly.pdbx_seq_one_letter_code
_entity_poly.pdbx_strand_id
1 'polypeptide(L)'
;MLTAFVGVAAADAQTEAPGRRGPDRMMPRGESGMMGQREMANLKQLPPERTVGAVKYCKGQYFVSTAAGDVLEFSEFNLRIKTDFSDKGPAQGKPALLPAAMMGDRAFLIFSDPAEISRAIEKTCEGK
;
A
#
# COMPACT_ATOMS: atom_id res chain seq x y z
N MET A 1 -42.87 -20.64 11.33
CA MET A 1 -42.22 -21.91 11.73
C MET A 1 -40.93 -21.55 12.44
N LEU A 2 -40.84 -21.92 13.72
CA LEU A 2 -39.69 -21.77 14.61
C LEU A 2 -38.61 -22.80 14.22
N THR A 3 -37.36 -22.38 14.07
CA THR A 3 -36.22 -23.31 13.97
C THR A 3 -35.59 -23.46 15.36
N ALA A 4 -35.57 -24.69 15.84
CA ALA A 4 -35.12 -25.09 17.16
C ALA A 4 -33.60 -25.01 17.33
N PHE A 5 -33.17 -24.63 18.55
CA PHE A 5 -31.80 -24.78 19.03
C PHE A 5 -31.54 -26.24 19.40
N VAL A 6 -30.47 -26.83 18.86
CA VAL A 6 -29.91 -28.11 19.30
C VAL A 6 -28.77 -27.81 20.27
N GLY A 7 -28.93 -28.26 21.52
CA GLY A 7 -27.87 -28.24 22.53
C GLY A 7 -26.86 -29.37 22.33
N VAL A 8 -25.63 -29.15 22.81
CA VAL A 8 -24.62 -30.18 22.99
C VAL A 8 -24.03 -30.05 24.39
N ALA A 9 -23.83 -31.22 24.99
CA ALA A 9 -23.56 -31.50 26.39
C ALA A 9 -22.12 -31.17 26.86
N ALA A 10 -21.99 -31.21 28.18
CA ALA A 10 -20.83 -30.93 29.01
C ALA A 10 -19.60 -31.83 28.77
N ALA A 11 -18.42 -31.30 29.10
CA ALA A 11 -17.24 -32.08 29.51
C ALA A 11 -16.28 -31.24 30.38
N ASP A 12 -16.07 -31.75 31.58
CA ASP A 12 -14.84 -31.78 32.39
C ASP A 12 -14.23 -30.50 32.98
N ALA A 13 -14.46 -30.39 34.30
CA ALA A 13 -13.63 -29.65 35.24
C ALA A 13 -12.20 -30.18 35.27
N GLN A 14 -11.23 -29.29 35.11
CA GLN A 14 -9.83 -29.57 35.42
C GLN A 14 -9.39 -28.68 36.59
N THR A 15 -9.13 -29.35 37.70
CA THR A 15 -8.53 -28.82 38.93
C THR A 15 -7.06 -28.49 38.67
N GLU A 16 -6.68 -27.21 38.69
CA GLU A 16 -5.27 -26.80 38.68
C GLU A 16 -4.72 -26.67 40.10
N ALA A 17 -3.67 -27.44 40.39
CA ALA A 17 -2.88 -27.33 41.62
C ALA A 17 -1.94 -26.11 41.55
N PRO A 18 -1.64 -25.42 42.66
CA PRO A 18 -0.78 -24.24 42.63
C PRO A 18 0.70 -24.63 42.43
N GLY A 19 1.22 -24.30 41.24
CA GLY A 19 2.64 -24.38 40.91
C GLY A 19 3.48 -23.41 41.75
N ARG A 20 4.62 -23.90 42.23
CA ARG A 20 5.55 -23.20 43.13
C ARG A 20 6.17 -21.96 42.47
N ARG A 21 6.19 -20.84 43.21
CA ARG A 21 6.77 -19.54 42.83
C ARG A 21 8.31 -19.66 42.78
N GLY A 22 8.89 -19.61 41.59
CA GLY A 22 10.34 -19.39 41.39
C GLY A 22 10.67 -17.88 41.43
N PRO A 23 11.93 -17.50 41.71
CA PRO A 23 12.29 -16.11 41.99
C PRO A 23 12.18 -15.23 40.74
N ASP A 24 11.69 -14.01 40.95
CA ASP A 24 11.50 -12.94 39.98
C ASP A 24 12.76 -12.69 39.13
N ARG A 25 12.79 -13.26 37.93
CA ARG A 25 13.66 -12.77 36.86
C ARG A 25 13.01 -11.52 36.28
N MET A 26 13.46 -10.36 36.73
CA MET A 26 13.22 -9.09 36.07
C MET A 26 13.80 -9.16 34.65
N MET A 27 12.95 -9.51 33.67
CA MET A 27 13.28 -9.32 32.26
C MET A 27 13.29 -7.81 31.99
N PRO A 28 14.33 -7.24 31.35
CA PRO A 28 14.26 -5.84 30.94
C PRO A 28 13.07 -5.68 29.99
N ARG A 29 12.19 -4.75 30.35
CA ARG A 29 11.02 -4.35 29.56
C ARG A 29 11.49 -4.08 28.14
N GLY A 30 11.06 -4.92 27.20
CA GLY A 30 11.37 -4.73 25.80
C GLY A 30 11.04 -3.29 25.40
N GLU A 31 12.03 -2.60 24.85
CA GLU A 31 11.84 -1.41 24.03
C GLU A 31 11.12 -1.83 22.74
N SER A 32 9.87 -2.27 22.90
CA SER A 32 8.92 -2.37 21.82
C SER A 32 8.44 -0.97 21.52
N GLY A 33 8.86 -0.47 20.35
CA GLY A 33 8.09 0.50 19.62
C GLY A 33 8.70 1.89 19.57
N MET A 34 9.63 2.08 18.63
CA MET A 34 9.64 3.25 17.74
C MET A 34 10.21 2.83 16.39
N MET A 35 9.51 1.95 15.67
CA MET A 35 9.63 1.96 14.21
C MET A 35 9.00 3.27 13.77
N GLY A 36 9.80 4.34 13.76
CA GLY A 36 9.35 5.68 13.40
C GLY A 36 8.51 5.59 12.14
N GLN A 37 7.33 6.22 12.15
CA GLN A 37 6.66 6.56 10.90
C GLN A 37 7.73 7.25 10.05
N ARG A 38 8.22 6.55 9.02
CA ARG A 38 9.15 7.16 8.07
C ARG A 38 8.45 8.42 7.61
N GLU A 39 9.06 9.56 7.91
CA GLU A 39 8.49 10.83 7.51
C GLU A 39 8.27 10.74 5.99
N MET A 40 7.00 10.79 5.58
CA MET A 40 6.67 10.63 4.17
C MET A 40 7.28 11.81 3.42
N ALA A 41 8.03 11.52 2.37
CA ALA A 41 8.62 12.53 1.51
C ALA A 41 7.52 13.43 0.92
N ASN A 42 7.79 14.72 0.77
CA ASN A 42 6.85 15.64 0.14
C ASN A 42 6.79 15.37 -1.36
N LEU A 43 5.66 14.85 -1.84
CA LEU A 43 5.48 14.42 -3.22
C LEU A 43 5.33 15.60 -4.20
N LYS A 44 5.10 16.82 -3.70
CA LYS A 44 5.09 18.05 -4.52
C LYS A 44 6.47 18.47 -5.00
N GLN A 45 7.53 17.96 -4.35
CA GLN A 45 8.92 18.32 -4.60
C GLN A 45 9.69 17.18 -5.29
N LEU A 46 8.97 16.23 -5.89
CA LEU A 46 9.60 15.16 -6.65
C LEU A 46 10.31 15.69 -7.90
N PRO A 47 11.41 15.05 -8.31
CA PRO A 47 12.09 15.41 -9.53
C PRO A 47 11.24 14.96 -10.76
N PRO A 48 11.53 15.46 -11.97
CA PRO A 48 10.75 15.19 -13.17
C PRO A 48 10.63 13.69 -13.52
N GLU A 49 11.64 12.89 -13.20
CA GLU A 49 11.67 11.43 -13.44
C GLU A 49 10.66 10.67 -12.57
N ARG A 50 10.15 11.31 -11.51
CA ARG A 50 9.13 10.74 -10.60
C ARG A 50 7.79 11.47 -10.68
N THR A 51 7.67 12.46 -11.55
CA THR A 51 6.43 13.17 -11.81
C THR A 51 5.83 12.62 -13.10
N VAL A 52 4.56 12.23 -13.09
CA VAL A 52 3.91 11.61 -14.25
C VAL A 52 3.23 12.67 -15.11
N GLY A 53 3.48 12.61 -16.42
CA GLY A 53 2.85 13.47 -17.42
C GLY A 53 1.72 12.79 -18.19
N ALA A 54 1.82 11.48 -18.43
CA ALA A 54 0.78 10.71 -19.11
C ALA A 54 0.80 9.24 -18.67
N VAL A 55 -0.36 8.58 -18.73
CA VAL A 55 -0.48 7.15 -18.48
C VAL A 55 -1.35 6.53 -19.56
N LYS A 56 -0.81 5.53 -20.25
CA LYS A 56 -1.55 4.70 -21.21
C LYS A 56 -1.72 3.29 -20.68
N TYR A 57 -2.82 2.65 -21.03
CA TYR A 57 -3.09 1.25 -20.70
C TYR A 57 -3.49 0.46 -21.95
N CYS A 58 -2.77 -0.63 -22.22
CA CYS A 58 -3.06 -1.55 -23.32
C CYS A 58 -2.75 -3.00 -22.90
N LYS A 59 -3.70 -3.91 -23.13
CA LYS A 59 -3.51 -5.37 -22.98
C LYS A 59 -2.83 -5.81 -21.66
N GLY A 60 -3.22 -5.22 -20.53
CA GLY A 60 -2.65 -5.57 -19.22
C GLY A 60 -1.32 -4.88 -18.87
N GLN A 61 -0.87 -3.93 -19.69
CA GLN A 61 0.34 -3.14 -19.45
C GLN A 61 -0.01 -1.67 -19.29
N TYR A 62 0.66 -1.01 -18.34
CA TYR A 62 0.68 0.43 -18.17
C TYR A 62 1.98 1.01 -18.74
N PHE A 63 1.86 2.08 -19.51
CA PHE A 63 2.97 2.88 -20.00
C PHE A 63 2.89 4.24 -19.33
N VAL A 64 3.81 4.50 -18.41
CA VAL A 64 3.84 5.72 -17.59
C VAL A 64 4.92 6.62 -18.16
N SER A 65 4.50 7.74 -18.75
CA SER A 65 5.41 8.79 -19.21
C SER A 65 5.72 9.75 -18.07
N THR A 66 7.00 9.90 -17.74
CA THR A 66 7.47 10.85 -16.74
C THR A 66 7.59 12.25 -17.35
N ALA A 67 7.62 13.28 -16.51
CA ALA A 67 7.86 14.66 -16.94
C ALA A 67 9.29 14.86 -17.48
N ALA A 68 10.21 13.94 -17.19
CA ALA A 68 11.54 13.88 -17.80
C ALA A 68 11.52 13.35 -19.24
N GLY A 69 10.41 12.74 -19.68
CA GLY A 69 10.24 12.16 -21.02
C GLY A 69 10.47 10.65 -21.09
N ASP A 70 10.83 10.01 -19.99
CA ASP A 70 10.97 8.55 -19.93
C ASP A 70 9.62 7.86 -20.02
N VAL A 71 9.57 6.70 -20.68
CA VAL A 71 8.40 5.82 -20.69
C VAL A 71 8.73 4.55 -19.93
N LEU A 72 8.04 4.34 -18.82
CA LEU A 72 8.22 3.19 -17.94
C LEU A 72 7.05 2.22 -18.14
N GLU A 73 7.37 0.96 -18.38
CA GLU A 73 6.39 -0.11 -18.58
C GLU A 73 6.17 -0.90 -17.29
N PHE A 74 4.91 -1.12 -16.93
CA PHE A 74 4.52 -1.90 -15.77
C PHE A 74 3.40 -2.88 -16.14
N SER A 75 3.48 -4.11 -15.64
CA SER A 75 2.33 -5.00 -15.70
C SER A 75 1.19 -4.52 -14.80
N GLU A 76 -0.03 -4.91 -15.11
CA GLU A 76 -1.24 -4.52 -14.38
C GLU A 76 -1.16 -4.78 -12.87
N PHE A 77 -0.46 -5.85 -12.46
CA PHE A 77 -0.29 -6.22 -11.07
C PHE A 77 0.91 -5.56 -10.36
N ASN A 78 1.82 -4.96 -11.14
CA ASN A 78 3.02 -4.32 -10.62
C ASN A 78 2.85 -2.82 -10.40
N LEU A 79 1.90 -2.16 -11.08
CA LEU A 79 1.54 -0.78 -10.82
C LEU A 79 0.34 -0.67 -9.87
N ARG A 80 0.56 -0.14 -8.66
CA ARG A 80 -0.55 0.08 -7.70
C ARG A 80 -0.98 1.53 -7.72
N ILE A 81 -2.24 1.75 -8.05
CA ILE A 81 -2.87 3.07 -8.02
C ILE A 81 -3.24 3.41 -6.57
N LYS A 82 -2.90 4.63 -6.14
CA LYS A 82 -3.15 5.16 -4.80
C LYS A 82 -3.60 6.62 -4.88
N THR A 83 -4.13 7.12 -3.76
CA THR A 83 -4.48 8.52 -3.58
C THR A 83 -3.87 9.05 -2.28
N ASP A 84 -3.42 10.31 -2.31
CA ASP A 84 -2.91 11.03 -1.16
C ASP A 84 -3.30 12.51 -1.27
N PHE A 85 -4.35 12.91 -0.54
CA PHE A 85 -4.85 14.29 -0.49
C PHE A 85 -4.13 15.14 0.58
N SER A 86 -3.11 14.61 1.25
CA SER A 86 -2.42 15.35 2.32
C SER A 86 -1.62 16.54 1.79
N ASP A 87 -1.18 17.41 2.68
CA ASP A 87 -0.27 18.51 2.34
C ASP A 87 1.06 18.04 1.74
N LYS A 88 1.44 16.78 2.02
CA LYS A 88 2.64 16.14 1.46
C LYS A 88 2.33 15.26 0.24
N GLY A 89 1.06 15.10 -0.14
CA GLY A 89 0.62 14.40 -1.34
C GLY A 89 1.06 15.10 -2.63
N PRO A 90 0.89 14.48 -3.81
CA PRO A 90 1.28 15.09 -5.08
C PRO A 90 0.46 16.34 -5.37
N ALA A 91 0.96 17.18 -6.28
CA ALA A 91 0.19 18.30 -6.79
C ALA A 91 -0.94 17.79 -7.71
N GLN A 92 -2.07 18.51 -7.74
CA GLN A 92 -3.18 18.20 -8.62
C GLN A 92 -2.75 18.19 -10.09
N GLY A 93 -3.18 17.18 -10.84
CA GLY A 93 -2.78 16.94 -12.22
C GLY A 93 -1.32 16.49 -12.41
N LYS A 94 -0.56 16.25 -11.33
CA LYS A 94 0.84 15.80 -11.38
C LYS A 94 1.05 14.57 -10.50
N PRO A 95 0.57 13.39 -10.92
CA PRO A 95 0.70 12.18 -10.14
C PRO A 95 2.16 11.82 -9.87
N ALA A 96 2.42 11.22 -8.72
CA ALA A 96 3.75 10.79 -8.31
C ALA A 96 3.98 9.30 -8.64
N LEU A 97 5.18 8.98 -9.12
CA LEU A 97 5.64 7.61 -9.34
C LEU A 97 6.74 7.26 -8.34
N LEU A 98 6.50 6.27 -7.49
CA LEU A 98 7.46 5.80 -6.48
C LEU A 98 7.71 4.29 -6.60
N PRO A 99 8.94 3.81 -6.38
CA PRO A 99 9.20 2.37 -6.26
C PRO A 99 8.51 1.80 -5.01
N ALA A 100 7.89 0.63 -5.13
CA ALA A 100 7.18 -0.05 -4.06
C ALA A 100 8.07 -1.00 -3.22
N ALA A 101 9.31 -1.22 -3.65
CA ALA A 101 10.31 -2.04 -2.96
C ALA A 101 11.73 -1.56 -3.34
N MET A 102 12.75 -2.05 -2.63
CA MET A 102 14.15 -1.75 -2.97
C MET A 102 14.62 -2.44 -4.26
N MET A 103 13.95 -3.53 -4.66
CA MET A 103 14.24 -4.29 -5.87
C MET A 103 12.94 -4.70 -6.58
N GLY A 104 13.02 -4.80 -7.91
CA GLY A 104 11.90 -5.15 -8.79
C GLY A 104 11.26 -3.94 -9.46
N ASP A 105 10.24 -4.21 -10.28
CA ASP A 105 9.53 -3.23 -11.10
C ASP A 105 8.23 -2.73 -10.46
N ARG A 106 7.90 -3.16 -9.25
CA ARG A 106 6.66 -2.73 -8.59
C ARG A 106 6.73 -1.25 -8.23
N ALA A 107 5.69 -0.52 -8.57
CA ALA A 107 5.60 0.92 -8.32
C ALA A 107 4.24 1.33 -7.76
N PHE A 108 4.21 2.49 -7.11
CA PHE A 108 3.01 3.21 -6.74
C PHE A 108 2.84 4.39 -7.69
N LEU A 109 1.65 4.47 -8.29
CA LEU A 109 1.17 5.66 -8.97
C LEU A 109 0.18 6.36 -8.05
N ILE A 110 0.58 7.52 -7.51
CA ILE A 110 -0.14 8.22 -6.46
C ILE A 110 -0.78 9.47 -7.06
N PHE A 111 -2.10 9.57 -6.98
CA PHE A 111 -2.89 10.73 -7.40
C PHE A 111 -3.22 11.62 -6.21
N SER A 112 -3.51 12.89 -6.47
CA SER A 112 -3.93 13.83 -5.42
C SER A 112 -5.41 13.65 -5.06
N ASP A 113 -6.22 13.20 -6.02
CA ASP A 113 -7.66 13.02 -5.90
C ASP A 113 -8.11 11.76 -6.67
N PRO A 114 -8.98 10.90 -6.10
CA PRO A 114 -9.52 9.73 -6.80
C PRO A 114 -10.18 10.04 -8.15
N ALA A 115 -10.77 11.22 -8.31
CA ALA A 115 -11.41 11.65 -9.54
C ALA A 115 -10.42 11.78 -10.70
N GLU A 116 -9.11 11.96 -10.44
CA GLU A 116 -8.08 12.06 -11.48
C GLU A 116 -7.82 10.72 -12.17
N ILE A 117 -8.03 9.59 -11.48
CA ILE A 117 -7.54 8.28 -11.91
C ILE A 117 -8.06 7.91 -13.31
N SER A 118 -9.38 7.86 -13.49
CA SER A 118 -9.98 7.46 -14.77
C SER A 118 -9.77 8.49 -15.88
N ARG A 119 -9.48 9.76 -15.54
CA ARG A 119 -9.19 10.81 -16.53
C ARG A 119 -7.75 10.79 -17.00
N ALA A 120 -6.82 10.41 -16.14
CA ALA A 120 -5.39 10.40 -16.43
C ALA A 120 -4.92 9.13 -17.16
N ILE A 121 -5.65 8.02 -17.01
CA ILE A 121 -5.31 6.74 -17.64
C ILE A 121 -6.07 6.59 -18.95
N GLU A 122 -5.36 6.73 -20.06
CA GLU A 122 -5.92 6.56 -21.40
C GLU A 122 -5.84 5.08 -21.83
N LYS A 123 -6.99 4.47 -22.11
CA LYS A 123 -7.03 3.11 -22.66
C LYS A 123 -6.82 3.14 -24.17
N THR A 124 -5.58 3.06 -24.59
CA THR A 124 -5.19 3.06 -26.00
C THR A 124 -4.02 2.11 -26.24
N CYS A 125 -4.05 1.42 -27.37
CA CYS A 125 -2.93 0.64 -27.85
C CYS A 125 -2.30 1.43 -29.00
N GLU A 126 -1.04 1.81 -28.84
CA GLU A 126 -0.30 2.30 -30.00
C GLU A 126 -0.12 1.12 -30.96
N GLY A 127 -0.66 1.27 -32.17
CA GLY A 127 -0.50 0.29 -33.22
C GLY A 127 0.99 0.14 -33.50
N LYS A 128 1.53 -1.05 -33.25
CA LYS A 128 2.76 -1.48 -33.92
C LYS A 128 2.43 -1.82 -35.36
#